data_AF-A0A3P6B5S6-F1
#
_entry.id   AF-A0A3P6B5S6-F1
#
_cell.length_a   1.000
_cell.length_b   1.000
_cell.length_c   1.000
_cell.angle_alpha   90.00
_cell.angle_beta   90.00
_cell.angle_gamma   90.00
#
_symmetry.space_group_name_H-M   'P 1'
#
loop_
_entity.id
_entity.type
_entity.pdbx_description
1 polymer ?
#
loop_
_entity_poly.entity_id
_entity_poly.type
_entity_poly.pdbx_seq_one_letter_code
_entity_poly.pdbx_strand_id
1 'polypeptide(L)' 'MESFLYMVPYLLVECASSDELRAQYSLEPFTYERPTNIPPARAGDCGVYTLKYIECHALGIEF' A
#
# COMPACT_ATOMS: atom_id res chain seq x y z
N MET A 1 7.09 -2.15 -10.28
CA MET A 1 6.37 -2.48 -9.03
C MET A 1 6.89 -3.78 -8.45
N GLU A 2 7.05 -4.83 -9.25
CA GLU A 2 7.53 -6.16 -8.79
C GLU A 2 8.72 -6.11 -7.82
N SER A 3 9.79 -5.37 -8.14
CA SER A 3 10.95 -5.28 -7.24
C SER A 3 10.59 -4.77 -5.84
N PHE A 4 9.64 -3.83 -5.72
CA PHE A 4 9.19 -3.33 -4.43
C PHE A 4 8.43 -4.38 -3.62
N LEU A 5 7.72 -5.30 -4.28
CA LEU A 5 6.97 -6.37 -3.62
C LEU A 5 7.88 -7.30 -2.84
N TYR A 6 9.08 -7.54 -3.36
CA TYR A 6 10.12 -8.31 -2.68
C TYR A 6 10.94 -7.47 -1.72
N MET A 7 11.30 -6.23 -2.10
CA MET A 7 12.19 -5.40 -1.27
C MET A 7 11.55 -4.89 0.01
N VAL A 8 10.27 -4.51 0.00
CA VAL A 8 9.60 -3.92 1.17
C VAL A 8 9.57 -4.88 2.37
N PRO A 9 9.21 -6.17 2.23
CA PRO A 9 9.29 -7.15 3.32
C PRO A 9 10.69 -7.22 3.95
N TYR A 10 11.76 -7.26 3.14
CA TYR A 10 13.13 -7.25 3.65
C TYR A 10 13.44 -5.97 4.41
N LEU A 11 13.07 -4.79 3.87
CA LEU A 11 13.31 -3.52 4.54
C LEU A 11 12.60 -3.44 5.90
N LEU A 12 11.37 -3.95 6.01
CA LEU A 12 10.63 -3.97 7.28
C LEU A 12 11.31 -4.85 8.33
N VAL A 13 11.81 -6.03 7.92
CA VAL A 13 12.56 -6.95 8.80
C VAL A 13 13.88 -6.33 9.25
N GLU A 14 14.67 -5.78 8.32
CA GLU A 14 15.99 -5.21 8.60
C GLU A 14 15.91 -3.90 9.42
N CYS A 15 14.85 -3.11 9.24
CA CYS A 15 14.64 -1.85 9.97
C CYS A 15 13.89 -2.04 11.30
N ALA A 16 13.53 -3.28 11.68
CA ALA A 16 12.86 -3.54 12.94
C ALA A 16 13.76 -3.16 14.13
N SER A 17 13.24 -2.34 15.05
CA SER A 17 14.01 -1.85 16.21
C SER A 17 14.20 -2.90 17.32
N SER A 18 13.52 -4.04 17.23
CA SER A 18 13.61 -5.15 18.20
C SER A 18 13.32 -6.48 17.53
N ASP A 19 13.80 -7.58 18.14
CA ASP A 19 13.50 -8.93 17.68
C ASP A 19 12.01 -9.28 17.78
N GLU A 20 11.31 -8.74 18.77
CA GLU A 20 9.85 -8.92 18.91
C GLU A 20 9.08 -8.31 17.73
N LEU A 21 9.49 -7.13 17.28
CA LEU A 21 8.88 -6.48 16.10
C LEU A 21 9.29 -7.21 14.81
N ARG A 22 10.56 -7.64 14.73
CA ARG A 22 11.08 -8.41 13.60
C ARG A 22 10.31 -9.72 13.39
N ALA A 23 9.96 -10.40 14.47
CA ALA A 23 9.17 -11.64 14.44
C ALA A 23 7.73 -11.46 13.94
N GLN A 24 7.21 -10.22 13.90
CA GLN A 24 5.88 -9.92 13.37
C GLN A 24 5.86 -9.74 11.84
N TYR A 25 7.02 -9.52 11.22
CA TYR A 25 7.12 -9.32 9.78
C TYR A 25 7.39 -10.63 9.04
N SER A 26 6.72 -10.79 7.89
CA SER A 26 6.97 -11.89 6.95
C SER A 26 7.94 -11.43 5.87
N LEU A 27 8.71 -12.38 5.31
CA LEU A 27 9.50 -12.17 4.09
C LEU A 27 8.72 -12.55 2.81
N GLU A 28 7.48 -12.99 2.94
CA GLU A 28 6.62 -13.25 1.79
C GLU A 28 6.43 -11.96 0.97
N PRO A 29 6.49 -12.03 -0.37
CA PRO A 29 6.29 -10.86 -1.22
C PRO A 29 4.91 -10.26 -1.02
N PHE A 30 4.82 -8.92 -1.01
CA PHE A 30 3.51 -8.26 -1.01
C PHE A 30 2.77 -8.47 -2.32
N THR A 31 1.44 -8.49 -2.26
CA THR A 31 0.60 -8.42 -3.45
C THR A 31 0.45 -6.97 -3.92
N TYR A 32 0.21 -6.79 -5.21
CA TYR A 32 -0.09 -5.48 -5.79
C TYR A 32 -1.35 -5.52 -6.63
N GLU A 33 -2.17 -4.49 -6.45
CA GLU A 33 -3.34 -4.25 -7.27
C GLU A 33 -3.29 -2.83 -7.84
N ARG A 34 -3.64 -2.71 -9.12
CA ARG A 34 -3.94 -1.44 -9.77
C ARG A 34 -5.36 -1.49 -10.31
N PRO A 35 -6.33 -0.88 -9.60
CA PRO A 35 -7.70 -0.79 -10.09
C PRO A 35 -7.76 -0.02 -11.41
N THR A 36 -8.55 -0.53 -12.36
CA THR A 36 -8.73 0.05 -13.71
C THR A 36 -10.07 0.76 -13.88
N ASN A 37 -11.00 0.57 -12.93
CA ASN A 37 -12.35 1.14 -12.89
C ASN A 37 -12.41 2.48 -12.14
N ILE A 38 -11.27 3.11 -11.87
CA ILE A 38 -11.19 4.35 -11.12
C ILE A 38 -11.45 5.54 -12.05
N PRO A 39 -12.39 6.45 -11.72
CA PRO A 39 -12.61 7.64 -12.52
C PRO A 39 -11.33 8.49 -12.67
N PRO A 40 -11.20 9.30 -13.73
CA PRO A 40 -10.07 10.20 -13.83
C PRO A 40 -10.24 11.39 -12.86
N ALA A 41 -9.19 11.71 -12.11
CA ALA A 41 -9.13 12.94 -11.34
C ALA A 41 -8.98 14.17 -12.26
N ARG A 42 -9.51 15.33 -11.84
CA ARG A 42 -9.26 16.59 -12.53
C ARG A 42 -7.90 17.17 -12.12
N ALA A 43 -7.35 18.05 -12.96
CA ALA A 43 -6.10 18.74 -12.64
C ALA A 43 -6.26 19.54 -11.33
N GLY A 44 -5.35 19.31 -10.37
CA GLY A 44 -5.38 19.93 -9.04
C GLY A 44 -6.05 19.09 -7.95
N ASP A 45 -6.85 18.08 -8.31
CA ASP A 45 -7.62 17.29 -7.33
C ASP A 45 -6.85 16.08 -6.79
N CYS A 46 -5.64 15.79 -7.26
CA CYS A 46 -4.94 14.52 -6.99
C CYS A 46 -4.81 14.18 -5.49
N GLY A 47 -4.59 15.18 -4.64
CA GLY A 47 -4.53 14.99 -3.19
C GLY A 47 -5.87 14.58 -2.59
N VAL A 48 -6.94 15.34 -2.87
CA VAL A 48 -8.30 15.04 -2.40
C VAL A 48 -8.78 13.71 -2.96
N TYR A 49 -8.48 13.43 -4.23
CA TYR A 49 -8.82 12.19 -4.90
C TYR A 49 -8.16 10.98 -4.22
N THR A 50 -6.88 11.11 -3.86
CA THR A 50 -6.14 10.07 -3.12
C THR A 50 -6.77 9.83 -1.74
N LEU A 51 -7.10 10.90 -1.01
CA LEU A 51 -7.74 10.77 0.31
C LEU A 51 -9.10 10.09 0.22
N LYS A 52 -9.91 10.46 -0.78
CA LYS A 52 -11.22 9.83 -0.98
C LYS A 52 -11.09 8.36 -1.35
N TYR A 53 -10.09 7.99 -2.15
CA TYR A 53 -9.82 6.60 -2.51
C TYR A 53 -9.44 5.77 -1.28
N ILE A 54 -8.55 6.30 -0.43
CA ILE A 54 -8.17 5.65 0.83
C ILE A 54 -9.39 5.48 1.74
N GLU A 55 -10.24 6.51 1.86
CA GLU A 55 -11.47 6.43 2.66
C GLU A 55 -12.40 5.32 2.16
N CYS A 56 -12.73 5.29 0.87
CA CYS A 56 -13.60 4.26 0.30
C CYS A 56 -13.02 2.85 0.49
N HIS A 57 -11.73 2.67 0.24
CA HIS A 57 -11.04 1.39 0.41
C HIS A 57 -11.04 0.91 1.88
N ALA A 58 -10.78 1.81 2.83
CA ALA A 58 -10.79 1.49 4.25
C ALA A 58 -12.20 1.10 4.76
N LEU A 59 -13.25 1.65 4.15
CA LEU A 59 -14.65 1.33 4.44
C LEU A 59 -15.17 0.11 3.65
N GLY A 60 -14.39 -0.43 2.71
CA GLY A 60 -14.81 -1.54 1.86
C GLY A 60 -15.93 -1.17 0.87
N ILE A 61 -16.05 0.11 0.51
CA ILE A 61 -17.03 0.60 -0.48
C ILE A 61 -16.34 0.88 -1.81
N GLU A 62 -17.09 0.78 -2.90
CA GLU A 62 -16.60 1.20 -4.21
C GLU A 62 -16.27 2.69 -4.20
N PHE A 63 -15.23 3.03 -4.96
CA PHE A 63 -14.74 4.39 -5.07
C PHE A 63 -15.52 5.21 -6.10
#